data_AF-A0A6V7M9M8-F1
#
_entry.id   AF-A0A6V7M9M8-F1
#
_cell.length_a   1.000
_cell.length_b   1.000
_cell.length_c   1.000
_cell.angle_alpha   90.00
_cell.angle_beta   90.00
_cell.angle_gamma   90.00
#
_symmetry.space_group_name_H-M   'P 1'
#
loop_
_entity.id
_entity.type
_entity.pdbx_description
1 polymer ?
#
loop_
_entity_poly.entity_id
_entity_poly.type
_entity_poly.pdbx_seq_one_letter_code
_entity_poly.pdbx_strand_id
1 'polypeptide(L)'
;AIVCIGGDGTFSEVFNGLVLRRAKELHIDPNDPNVILPAPEIPVGVIPSGSTDTVAYSLHGTTDVETAVLQIIFGDTVGLDLASVHGDHILHRLYASVLSYGYLGDVIKESEKFRWMGPQRYDYS
;
A
#
# COMPACT_ATOMS: atom_id res chain seq x y z
N ALA A 1 2.65 -11.71 12.46
CA ALA A 1 2.68 -10.86 11.25
C ALA A 1 1.51 -11.22 10.35
N ILE A 2 1.03 -10.28 9.54
CA ILE A 2 0.16 -10.55 8.39
C ILE A 2 1.04 -10.52 7.16
N VAL A 3 0.92 -11.51 6.28
CA VAL A 3 1.68 -11.53 5.02
C VAL A 3 0.69 -11.44 3.86
N CYS A 4 0.85 -10.42 3.03
CA CYS A 4 0.07 -10.26 1.81
C CYS A 4 0.89 -10.65 0.58
N ILE A 5 0.32 -11.47 -0.30
CA ILE A 5 0.89 -11.83 -1.59
C ILE A 5 0.12 -11.03 -2.64
N GLY A 6 0.77 -10.09 -3.30
CA GLY A 6 0.10 -9.14 -4.18
C GLY A 6 1.00 -7.99 -4.60
N GLY A 7 0.40 -7.01 -5.28
CA GLY A 7 1.04 -5.73 -5.54
C GLY A 7 0.66 -4.65 -4.53
N ASP A 8 0.98 -3.40 -4.85
CA ASP A 8 0.77 -2.24 -3.98
C ASP A 8 -0.69 -2.07 -3.54
N GLY A 9 -1.67 -2.45 -4.39
CA GLY A 9 -3.09 -2.39 -4.07
C GLY A 9 -3.49 -3.34 -2.94
N THR A 10 -3.00 -4.58 -2.97
CA THR A 10 -3.28 -5.58 -1.93
C THR A 10 -2.65 -5.18 -0.61
N PHE A 11 -1.40 -4.71 -0.64
CA PHE A 11 -0.76 -4.11 0.53
C PHE A 11 -1.60 -2.94 1.08
N SER A 12 -2.12 -2.10 0.18
CA SER A 12 -2.94 -0.95 0.53
C SER A 12 -4.22 -1.29 1.29
N GLU A 13 -4.93 -2.32 0.86
CA GLU A 13 -6.14 -2.79 1.54
C GLU A 13 -5.82 -3.31 2.94
N VAL A 14 -4.72 -4.06 3.10
CA VAL A 14 -4.31 -4.60 4.41
C VAL A 14 -3.98 -3.47 5.38
N PHE A 15 -3.11 -2.53 5.01
CA PHE A 15 -2.72 -1.49 5.96
C PHE A 15 -3.86 -0.50 6.25
N ASN A 16 -4.69 -0.14 5.26
CA ASN A 16 -5.88 0.69 5.51
C ASN A 16 -6.79 0.00 6.54
N GLY A 17 -7.04 -1.31 6.36
CA GLY A 17 -7.84 -2.08 7.31
C GLY A 17 -7.25 -2.08 8.72
N LEU A 18 -5.94 -2.29 8.86
CA LEU A 18 -5.27 -2.36 10.16
C LEU A 18 -5.23 -1.01 10.88
N VAL A 19 -4.86 0.07 10.17
CA VAL A 19 -4.80 1.42 10.74
C VAL A 19 -6.20 1.89 11.17
N LEU A 20 -7.22 1.70 10.32
CA LEU A 20 -8.58 2.11 10.63
C LEU A 20 -9.21 1.27 11.75
N ARG A 21 -8.92 -0.03 11.79
CA ARG A 21 -9.32 -0.88 12.93
C ARG A 21 -8.71 -0.35 14.23
N ARG A 22 -7.42 -0.01 14.21
CA ARG A 22 -6.72 0.48 15.39
C ARG A 22 -7.22 1.87 15.83
N ALA A 23 -7.49 2.77 14.88
CA ALA A 23 -8.10 4.06 15.18
C ALA A 23 -9.45 3.88 15.89
N LYS A 24 -10.28 2.95 15.39
CA LYS A 24 -11.56 2.59 16.02
C LYS A 24 -11.41 2.03 17.43
N GLU A 25 -10.44 1.14 17.66
CA GLU A 25 -10.13 0.57 18.99
C GLU A 25 -9.71 1.65 20.00
N LEU A 26 -9.01 2.68 19.54
CA LEU A 26 -8.54 3.80 20.37
C LEU A 26 -9.52 4.98 20.42
N HIS A 27 -10.73 4.83 19.86
CA HIS A 27 -11.73 5.89 19.76
C HIS A 27 -11.22 7.17 19.09
N ILE A 28 -10.30 7.03 18.13
CA ILE A 28 -9.79 8.11 17.27
C ILE A 28 -10.72 8.24 16.07
N ASP A 29 -11.19 9.45 15.77
CA ASP A 29 -11.94 9.73 14.55
C ASP A 29 -10.97 9.88 13.36
N PRO A 30 -10.95 8.92 12.41
CA PRO A 30 -10.06 9.00 11.26
C PRO A 30 -10.39 10.17 10.31
N ASN A 31 -11.57 10.77 10.44
CA ASN A 31 -12.00 11.90 9.61
C ASN A 31 -11.42 13.25 10.06
N ASP A 32 -10.89 13.35 11.29
CA ASP A 32 -10.19 14.55 11.74
C ASP A 32 -8.79 14.60 11.09
N PRO A 33 -8.51 15.58 10.20
CA PRO A 33 -7.21 15.67 9.53
C PRO A 33 -6.07 16.07 10.47
N ASN A 34 -6.36 16.53 11.69
CA ASN A 34 -5.34 16.93 12.67
C ASN A 34 -4.92 15.79 13.59
N VAL A 35 -5.59 14.63 13.52
CA VAL A 35 -5.28 13.50 14.39
C VAL A 35 -4.11 12.69 13.84
N ILE A 36 -3.29 12.17 14.74
CA ILE A 36 -2.25 11.20 14.39
C ILE A 36 -2.90 9.83 14.36
N LEU A 37 -2.99 9.23 13.17
CA LEU A 37 -3.48 7.86 13.03
C LEU A 37 -2.51 6.88 13.70
N PRO A 38 -3.03 5.88 14.43
CA PRO A 38 -2.18 4.95 15.15
C PRO A 38 -1.50 3.95 14.21
N ALA A 39 -0.26 3.59 14.54
CA ALA A 39 0.42 2.48 13.90
C ALA A 39 -0.28 1.14 14.22
N PRO A 40 -0.34 0.19 13.27
CA PRO A 40 -0.87 -1.14 13.54
C PRO A 40 0.07 -1.91 14.47
N GLU A 41 -0.48 -2.69 15.41
CA GLU A 41 0.32 -3.52 16.34
C GLU A 41 0.95 -4.74 15.66
N ILE A 42 0.40 -5.16 14.52
CA ILE A 42 0.83 -6.37 13.82
C ILE A 42 1.68 -5.94 12.62
N PRO A 43 2.94 -6.41 12.50
CA PRO A 43 3.76 -6.13 11.34
C PRO A 43 3.17 -6.78 10.08
N VAL A 44 3.30 -6.07 8.95
CA VAL A 44 2.82 -6.50 7.63
C VAL A 44 4.02 -6.81 6.75
N GLY A 45 4.09 -8.05 6.25
CA GLY A 45 5.03 -8.46 5.21
C GLY A 45 4.35 -8.47 3.85
N VAL A 46 5.07 -8.11 2.79
CA VAL A 46 4.58 -8.14 1.41
C VAL A 46 5.40 -9.15 0.61
N ILE A 47 4.76 -10.00 -0.17
CA ILE A 47 5.43 -10.85 -1.16
C ILE A 47 5.00 -10.31 -2.53
N PRO A 48 5.94 -9.80 -3.34
CA PRO A 48 5.62 -9.17 -4.61
C PRO A 48 5.00 -10.19 -5.58
N SER A 49 3.82 -9.86 -6.11
CA SER A 49 3.19 -10.65 -7.17
C SER A 49 2.36 -9.78 -8.14
N GLY A 50 2.57 -8.47 -8.11
CA GLY A 50 1.87 -7.50 -8.93
C GLY A 50 2.64 -7.17 -10.22
N SER A 51 2.03 -6.34 -11.06
CA SER A 51 2.75 -5.67 -12.16
C SER A 51 3.50 -4.43 -11.68
N THR A 52 3.26 -4.00 -10.43
CA THR A 52 3.91 -2.87 -9.76
C THR A 52 3.95 -3.19 -8.28
N ASP A 53 5.17 -3.41 -7.82
CA ASP A 53 5.49 -3.83 -6.46
C ASP A 53 6.42 -2.79 -5.83
N THR A 54 6.05 -1.51 -5.94
CA THR A 54 6.89 -0.40 -5.47
C THR A 54 7.16 -0.52 -3.98
N VAL A 55 6.14 -0.84 -3.17
CA VAL A 55 6.32 -1.01 -1.72
C VAL A 55 7.26 -2.18 -1.43
N ALA A 56 7.06 -3.34 -2.08
CA ALA A 56 7.92 -4.49 -1.85
C ALA A 56 9.38 -4.22 -2.28
N TYR A 57 9.58 -3.57 -3.42
CA TYR A 57 10.91 -3.17 -3.88
C TYR A 57 11.56 -2.17 -2.94
N SER A 58 10.82 -1.17 -2.44
CA SER A 58 11.32 -0.20 -1.47
C SER A 58 11.71 -0.83 -0.13
N LEU A 59 10.98 -1.86 0.32
CA LEU A 59 11.25 -2.56 1.57
C LEU A 59 12.42 -3.54 1.44
N HIS A 60 12.46 -4.33 0.38
CA HIS A 60 13.42 -5.42 0.25
C HIS A 60 14.64 -5.09 -0.61
N GLY A 61 14.59 -4.00 -1.38
CA GLY A 61 15.57 -3.65 -2.42
C GLY A 61 15.45 -4.51 -3.69
N THR A 62 14.47 -5.41 -3.77
CA THR A 62 14.28 -6.35 -4.87
C THR A 62 12.81 -6.77 -4.99
N THR A 63 12.39 -7.20 -6.18
CA THR A 63 11.10 -7.88 -6.42
C THR A 63 11.24 -9.40 -6.42
N ASP A 64 12.41 -9.94 -6.06
CA ASP A 64 12.61 -11.38 -5.95
C ASP A 64 11.79 -11.97 -4.80
N VAL A 65 10.94 -12.95 -5.13
CA VAL A 65 9.98 -13.56 -4.20
C VAL A 65 10.70 -14.33 -3.10
N GLU A 66 11.76 -15.06 -3.42
CA GLU A 66 12.51 -15.85 -2.44
C GLU A 66 13.20 -14.93 -1.42
N THR A 67 13.82 -13.85 -1.89
CA THR A 67 14.44 -12.84 -1.03
C THR A 67 13.40 -12.17 -0.12
N ALA A 68 12.23 -11.78 -0.65
CA ALA A 68 11.14 -11.20 0.15
C ALA A 68 10.67 -12.16 1.26
N VAL A 69 10.50 -13.45 0.93
CA VAL A 69 10.13 -14.48 1.91
C VAL A 69 11.21 -14.63 2.99
N LEU A 70 12.49 -14.68 2.61
CA LEU A 70 13.60 -14.80 3.56
C LEU A 70 13.66 -13.59 4.50
N GLN A 71 13.49 -12.37 4.00
CA GLN A 71 13.47 -11.17 4.84
C GLN A 71 12.30 -11.18 5.83
N ILE A 72 11.11 -11.61 5.39
CA ILE A 72 9.96 -11.80 6.30
C ILE A 72 10.25 -12.85 7.37
N ILE A 73 10.90 -13.97 7.01
CA ILE A 73 11.28 -15.03 7.96
C ILE A 73 12.31 -14.52 8.97
N PHE A 74 13.30 -13.73 8.54
CA PHE A 74 14.28 -13.12 9.45
C PHE A 74 13.62 -12.16 10.45
N GLY A 75 12.50 -11.55 10.08
CA GLY A 75 11.62 -10.85 11.01
C GLY A 75 12.05 -9.42 11.36
N ASP A 76 13.02 -8.86 10.63
CA ASP A 76 13.36 -7.44 10.74
C ASP A 76 12.17 -6.56 10.32
N THR A 77 11.92 -5.50 11.09
CA THR A 77 10.81 -4.58 10.84
C THR A 77 11.33 -3.17 10.61
N VAL A 78 10.73 -2.48 9.65
CA VAL A 78 11.01 -1.08 9.34
C VAL A 78 9.74 -0.25 9.45
N GLY A 79 9.89 1.04 9.76
CA GLY A 79 8.79 2.00 9.71
C GLY A 79 8.41 2.33 8.27
N LEU A 80 7.11 2.56 8.04
CA LEU A 80 6.58 3.01 6.75
C LEU A 80 5.65 4.19 6.99
N ASP A 81 5.95 5.31 6.36
CA ASP A 81 5.12 6.51 6.44
C ASP A 81 3.89 6.37 5.54
N LEU A 82 2.77 6.94 5.99
CA LEU A 82 1.50 6.93 5.25
C LEU A 82 1.02 8.36 5.03
N ALA A 83 0.44 8.62 3.86
CA ALA A 83 -0.27 9.85 3.56
C ALA A 83 -1.78 9.64 3.68
N SER A 84 -2.47 10.51 4.41
CA SER A 84 -3.94 10.55 4.47
C SER A 84 -4.51 11.59 3.53
N VAL A 85 -5.57 11.23 2.80
CA VAL A 85 -6.29 12.15 1.93
C VAL A 85 -7.69 12.39 2.49
N HIS A 86 -7.99 13.64 2.79
CA HIS A 86 -9.29 14.08 3.27
C HIS A 86 -9.98 14.98 2.24
N GLY A 87 -11.30 14.88 2.17
CA GLY A 87 -12.16 15.79 1.41
C GLY A 87 -13.50 15.93 2.11
N ASP A 88 -14.03 17.15 2.17
CA ASP A 88 -15.28 17.48 2.88
C ASP A 88 -15.35 16.93 4.32
N HIS A 89 -14.23 16.99 5.06
CA HIS A 89 -14.07 16.43 6.40
C HIS A 89 -14.30 14.92 6.50
N ILE A 90 -14.03 14.18 5.42
CA ILE A 90 -14.10 12.72 5.37
C ILE A 90 -12.74 12.19 4.92
N LEU A 91 -12.24 11.17 5.62
CA LEU A 91 -11.06 10.44 5.16
C LEU A 91 -11.42 9.58 3.95
N HIS A 92 -10.81 9.85 2.80
CA HIS A 92 -11.03 9.06 1.60
C HIS A 92 -10.21 7.77 1.61
N ARG A 93 -8.90 7.88 1.82
CA ARG A 93 -7.98 6.73 1.79
C ARG A 93 -6.61 7.10 2.36
N LEU A 94 -5.90 6.09 2.84
CA LEU A 94 -4.49 6.17 3.20
C LEU A 94 -3.62 5.57 2.09
N TYR A 95 -2.48 6.18 1.80
CA TYR A 95 -1.56 5.79 0.73
C TYR A 95 -0.15 5.58 1.27
N ALA A 96 0.51 4.52 0.80
CA ALA A 96 1.89 4.18 1.17
C ALA A 96 2.93 4.49 0.06
N SER A 97 2.53 4.46 -1.21
CA SER A 97 3.45 4.63 -2.34
C SER A 97 3.08 5.82 -3.21
N VAL A 98 1.95 5.75 -3.91
CA VAL A 98 1.58 6.73 -4.93
C VAL A 98 0.09 7.07 -4.84
N LEU A 99 -0.18 8.38 -4.90
CA LEU A 99 -1.48 8.97 -5.21
C LEU A 99 -1.29 9.86 -6.44
N SER A 100 -2.14 9.69 -7.45
CA SER A 100 -2.08 10.49 -8.67
C SER A 100 -3.47 10.91 -9.15
N TYR A 101 -3.52 12.09 -9.75
CA TYR A 101 -4.70 12.66 -10.41
C TYR A 101 -4.27 13.42 -11.67
N GLY A 102 -5.14 13.46 -12.68
CA GLY A 102 -4.82 14.00 -14.02
C GLY A 102 -4.10 12.95 -14.87
N TYR A 103 -3.13 13.39 -15.70
CA TYR A 103 -2.48 12.54 -16.71
C TYR A 103 -2.03 11.17 -16.18
N LEU A 104 -1.28 11.13 -15.07
CA LEU A 104 -0.81 9.85 -14.51
C LEU A 104 -1.97 8.99 -14.00
N GLY A 105 -3.03 9.59 -13.47
CA GLY A 105 -4.23 8.88 -13.04
C GLY A 105 -5.00 8.30 -14.23
N ASP A 106 -5.09 9.05 -15.33
CA ASP A 106 -5.74 8.61 -16.57
C ASP A 106 -4.96 7.46 -17.23
N VAL A 107 -3.63 7.58 -17.30
CA VAL A 107 -2.73 6.50 -17.77
C VAL A 107 -2.91 5.25 -16.93
N ILE A 108 -2.90 5.37 -15.60
CA ILE A 108 -3.12 4.20 -14.72
C ILE A 108 -4.50 3.59 -14.98
N LYS A 109 -5.56 4.41 -15.06
CA LYS A 109 -6.92 3.94 -15.31
C LYS A 109 -7.09 3.22 -16.65
N GLU A 110 -6.49 3.73 -17.72
CA GLU A 110 -6.51 3.08 -19.03
C GLU A 110 -5.68 1.79 -19.02
N SER A 111 -4.53 1.79 -18.34
CA SER A 111 -3.64 0.62 -18.22
C SER A 111 -4.28 -0.57 -17.51
N GLU A 112 -5.33 -0.36 -16.71
CA GLU A 112 -6.09 -1.43 -16.04
C GLU A 112 -6.77 -2.36 -17.06
N LYS A 113 -7.14 -1.86 -18.24
CA LYS A 113 -7.72 -2.66 -19.33
C LYS A 113 -6.70 -3.66 -19.90
N PHE A 114 -5.43 -3.43 -19.64
CA PHE A 114 -4.31 -4.18 -20.18
C PHE A 114 -3.54 -4.96 -19.11
N ARG A 115 -4.16 -5.31 -17.97
CA ARG A 115 -3.53 -6.10 -16.89
C ARG A 115 -2.88 -7.39 -17.37
N TRP A 116 -3.40 -8.01 -18.43
CA TRP A 116 -2.83 -9.22 -19.03
C TRP A 116 -1.43 -9.01 -19.64
N MET A 117 -1.03 -7.77 -19.94
CA MET A 117 0.30 -7.42 -20.47
C MET A 117 1.37 -7.27 -19.36
N GLY A 118 0.99 -7.42 -18.09
CA GLY A 118 1.92 -7.19 -16.98
C GLY A 118 2.49 -5.76 -17.00
N PRO A 119 3.79 -5.55 -16.66
CA PRO A 119 4.40 -4.22 -16.61
C PRO A 119 4.37 -3.43 -17.92
N GLN A 120 4.30 -4.09 -19.09
CA GLN A 120 4.28 -3.40 -20.40
C GLN A 120 3.01 -2.55 -20.62
N ARG A 121 1.97 -2.75 -19.81
CA ARG A 121 0.70 -2.00 -19.91
C ARG A 121 0.86 -0.49 -19.80
N TYR A 122 1.92 -0.01 -19.16
CA TYR A 122 2.17 1.43 -18.97
C TYR A 122 2.65 2.14 -20.24
N ASP A 123 3.20 1.41 -21.22
CA ASP A 123 3.72 2.01 -22.46
C ASP A 123 2.61 2.29 -23.50
N TYR A 124 1.43 1.69 -23.32
CA TYR A 124 0.31 1.73 -24.26
C TYR A 124 -0.88 2.58 -23.77
N SER A 125 -0.70 3.30 -22.67
CA SER A 125 -1.75 4.07 -21.98
C SER A 125 -1.48 5.58 -22.00
#